data_AF-A0A8C6SH98-F1
#
_entry.id   AF-A0A8C6SH98-F1
#
_cell.length_a   1.000
_cell.length_b   1.000
_cell.length_c   1.000
_cell.angle_alpha   90.00
_cell.angle_beta   90.00
_cell.angle_gamma   90.00
#
_symmetry.space_group_name_H-M   'P 1'
#
loop_
_entity.id
_entity.type
_entity.pdbx_description
1 polymer ?
#
loop_
_entity_poly.entity_id
_entity_poly.type
_entity_poly.pdbx_seq_one_letter_code
_entity_poly.pdbx_strand_id
1 'polypeptide(L)'
;MSTNTMCLHRLARMPYLALPTVPHCQVTYIWISPCGKFPKGKTRTLDSEPQSVADVPRFNATLWIDDVLTEITLVPVRMFRDPFTRDPNKLVMCDALDLQGTPAQFHRRSECAKAMEEVKDQKPWFGFEQEFTLMALDQHPFGWRDDPYPTTRTGPRTPYSRTGVGEVGLEKIWGRDVSLSHYQACLYAGVKISGITNEGGPAQWEFQIGPCEGIELGDHAWTARYILFRVCEDFGVIPSFHPKLFDHPLWSSDGHMNFSTEAMRSPGGLTRIHAAIERLAQRHMEHVALYGDEHNNRKRMIGGSLSSAFDTFSWRTASRSVSVRIPGHVHSEGRGYLEDRRPPSDCDPYVVCQALVETCLPPPGGHNGEDIDYSPL
;
A
#
# COMPACT_ATOMS: atom_id res chain seq x y z
N MET A 1 -1.54 5.95 29.22
CA MET A 1 -2.32 4.72 29.47
C MET A 1 -1.32 3.58 29.60
N SER A 2 -1.36 2.80 30.69
CA SER A 2 -0.36 1.77 30.96
C SER A 2 -0.35 0.68 29.88
N THR A 3 0.84 0.41 29.35
CA THR A 3 1.22 -0.55 28.30
C THR A 3 1.03 -2.03 28.70
N ASN A 4 -0.11 -2.40 29.29
CA ASN A 4 -0.30 -3.72 29.89
C ASN A 4 -0.35 -4.88 28.88
N THR A 5 -0.67 -4.63 27.60
CA THR A 5 -0.65 -5.67 26.56
C THR A 5 0.77 -6.08 26.13
N MET A 6 1.78 -5.23 26.37
CA MET A 6 3.17 -5.53 26.00
C MET A 6 3.97 -6.28 27.08
N CYS A 7 3.46 -6.31 28.32
CA CYS A 7 4.10 -7.07 29.40
C CYS A 7 3.90 -8.59 29.28
N LEU A 8 3.20 -9.07 28.26
CA LEU A 8 3.12 -10.51 27.99
C LEU A 8 4.45 -10.99 27.41
N HIS A 9 5.04 -11.99 28.07
CA HIS A 9 6.27 -12.62 27.61
C HIS A 9 6.00 -13.33 26.26
N ARG A 10 6.29 -12.68 25.13
CA ARG A 10 5.97 -13.19 23.77
C ARG A 10 6.56 -14.57 23.51
N LEU A 11 7.73 -14.85 24.07
CA LEU A 11 8.36 -16.19 24.00
C LEU A 11 7.53 -17.27 24.69
N ALA A 12 6.70 -16.92 25.69
CA ALA A 12 5.81 -17.87 26.36
C ALA A 12 4.68 -18.38 25.43
N ARG A 13 4.38 -17.68 24.32
CA ARG A 13 3.42 -18.14 23.30
C ARG A 13 4.00 -19.27 22.42
N MET A 14 5.32 -19.34 22.27
CA MET A 14 5.96 -20.23 21.27
C MET A 14 5.70 -21.73 21.51
N PRO A 15 5.74 -22.26 22.74
CA PRO A 15 5.40 -23.67 22.98
C PRO A 15 3.97 -24.03 22.56
N TYR A 16 3.02 -23.10 22.71
CA TYR A 16 1.61 -23.33 22.33
C TYR A 16 1.42 -23.30 20.82
N LEU A 17 2.12 -22.42 20.09
CA LEU A 17 2.08 -22.38 18.62
C LEU A 17 2.77 -23.59 17.96
N ALA A 18 3.61 -24.31 18.71
CA ALA A 18 4.28 -25.53 18.24
C ALA A 18 3.43 -26.80 18.43
N LEU A 19 2.27 -26.72 19.09
CA LEU A 19 1.39 -27.87 19.26
C LEU A 19 0.84 -28.32 17.89
N PRO A 20 0.78 -29.62 17.61
CA PRO A 20 0.18 -30.11 16.38
C PRO A 20 -1.34 -29.85 16.40
N THR A 21 -1.85 -29.15 15.38
CA THR A 21 -3.28 -28.81 15.25
C THR A 21 -4.01 -29.60 14.15
N VAL A 22 -3.26 -30.36 13.34
CA VAL A 22 -3.80 -31.16 12.23
C VAL A 22 -4.82 -32.20 12.73
N PRO A 23 -5.91 -32.48 11.98
CA PRO A 23 -6.17 -32.01 10.61
C PRO A 23 -6.77 -30.59 10.51
N HIS A 24 -7.10 -29.94 11.64
CA HIS A 24 -7.77 -28.65 11.65
C HIS A 24 -6.88 -27.53 11.10
N CYS A 25 -7.52 -26.58 10.42
CA CYS A 25 -6.90 -25.41 9.82
C CYS A 25 -7.53 -24.13 10.36
N GLN A 26 -6.72 -23.19 10.82
CA GLN A 26 -7.15 -21.85 11.18
C GLN A 26 -7.17 -20.97 9.93
N VAL A 27 -8.31 -20.32 9.67
CA VAL A 27 -8.49 -19.41 8.53
C VAL A 27 -8.86 -18.04 9.05
N THR A 28 -7.96 -17.08 8.86
CA THR A 28 -8.14 -15.69 9.26
C THR A 28 -8.66 -14.87 8.08
N TYR A 29 -9.90 -14.41 8.20
CA TYR A 29 -10.57 -13.57 7.22
C TYR A 29 -10.12 -12.12 7.45
N ILE A 30 -9.58 -11.48 6.42
CA ILE A 30 -9.09 -10.11 6.43
C ILE A 30 -10.04 -9.25 5.60
N TRP A 31 -10.45 -8.09 6.12
CA TRP A 31 -11.28 -7.12 5.40
C TRP A 31 -10.89 -5.69 5.76
N ILE A 32 -11.35 -4.72 4.98
CA ILE A 32 -11.07 -3.30 5.23
C ILE A 32 -12.10 -2.73 6.21
N SER A 33 -11.63 -1.99 7.23
CA SER A 33 -12.48 -1.31 8.19
C SER A 33 -13.39 -0.26 7.53
N PRO A 34 -14.53 0.13 8.17
CA PRO A 34 -15.44 1.14 7.62
C PRO A 34 -14.82 2.50 7.31
N CYS A 35 -13.74 2.90 8.01
CA CYS A 35 -13.03 4.15 7.70
C CYS A 35 -12.14 4.05 6.44
N GLY A 36 -12.03 2.88 5.80
CA GLY A 36 -11.25 2.66 4.59
C GLY A 36 -9.72 2.67 4.79
N LYS A 37 -9.23 2.76 6.03
CA LYS A 37 -7.79 2.99 6.33
C LYS A 37 -7.08 1.78 6.94
N PHE A 38 -7.78 0.93 7.68
CA PHE A 38 -7.17 -0.14 8.46
C PHE A 38 -7.69 -1.51 8.07
N PRO A 39 -6.82 -2.54 7.99
CA PRO A 39 -7.30 -3.91 7.86
C PRO A 39 -7.84 -4.41 9.20
N LYS A 40 -8.84 -5.29 9.14
CA LYS A 40 -9.39 -6.05 10.27
C LYS A 40 -9.26 -7.54 10.00
N GLY A 41 -9.21 -8.34 11.05
CA GLY A 41 -9.06 -9.79 10.94
C GLY A 41 -9.88 -10.54 11.98
N LYS A 42 -10.40 -11.72 11.61
CA LYS A 42 -11.02 -12.68 12.54
C LYS A 42 -10.84 -14.10 12.04
N THR A 43 -10.71 -15.05 12.95
CA THR A 43 -10.34 -16.44 12.61
C THR A 43 -11.50 -17.41 12.81
N ARG A 44 -11.62 -18.37 11.90
CA ARG A 44 -12.50 -19.54 11.99
C ARG A 44 -11.64 -20.80 11.86
N THR A 45 -12.07 -21.88 12.51
CA THR A 45 -11.50 -23.22 12.30
C THR A 45 -12.23 -23.93 11.17
N LEU A 46 -11.49 -24.56 10.26
CA LEU A 46 -11.97 -25.54 9.29
C LEU A 46 -11.45 -26.94 9.66
N ASP A 47 -12.21 -27.98 9.30
CA ASP A 47 -11.87 -29.37 9.62
C ASP A 47 -10.69 -29.92 8.80
N SER A 48 -10.33 -29.24 7.71
CA SER A 48 -9.20 -29.57 6.85
C SER A 48 -8.64 -28.32 6.15
N GLU A 49 -7.44 -28.45 5.58
CA GLU A 49 -6.80 -27.38 4.82
C GLU A 49 -7.54 -27.11 3.49
N PRO A 50 -8.03 -25.88 3.24
CA PRO A 50 -8.67 -25.54 1.97
C PRO A 50 -7.63 -25.55 0.83
N GLN A 51 -8.00 -26.16 -0.30
CA GLN A 51 -7.10 -26.27 -1.47
C GLN A 51 -7.18 -25.03 -2.38
N SER A 52 -8.31 -24.33 -2.33
CA SER A 52 -8.57 -23.12 -3.09
C SER A 52 -9.39 -22.13 -2.27
N VAL A 53 -9.45 -20.88 -2.73
CA VAL A 53 -10.32 -19.86 -2.11
C VAL A 53 -11.81 -20.23 -2.17
N ALA A 54 -12.21 -21.04 -3.15
CA ALA A 54 -13.59 -21.52 -3.30
C ALA A 54 -14.01 -22.50 -2.19
N ASP A 55 -13.05 -23.17 -1.57
CA ASP A 55 -13.28 -24.07 -0.43
C ASP A 55 -13.47 -23.30 0.89
N VAL A 56 -13.18 -22.00 0.89
CA VAL A 56 -13.31 -21.15 2.08
C VAL A 56 -14.76 -20.64 2.16
N PRO A 57 -15.53 -21.01 3.20
CA PRO A 57 -16.92 -20.58 3.32
C PRO A 57 -17.03 -19.07 3.58
N ARG A 58 -18.16 -18.46 3.22
CA ARG A 58 -18.48 -17.08 3.65
C ARG A 58 -18.57 -16.99 5.18
N PHE A 59 -18.36 -15.80 5.73
CA PHE A 59 -18.42 -15.58 7.19
C PHE A 59 -18.96 -14.20 7.53
N ASN A 60 -19.56 -13.99 8.70
CA ASN A 60 -20.20 -12.71 9.03
C ASN A 60 -19.40 -11.92 10.06
N ALA A 61 -19.19 -10.63 9.85
CA ALA A 61 -18.59 -9.73 10.84
C ALA A 61 -19.61 -8.69 11.27
N THR A 62 -19.48 -8.19 12.51
CA THR A 62 -20.29 -7.09 13.00
C THR A 62 -19.40 -5.88 13.27
N LEU A 63 -19.77 -4.73 12.74
CA LEU A 63 -18.97 -3.51 12.74
C LEU A 63 -19.81 -2.33 13.19
N TRP A 64 -19.17 -1.35 13.83
CA TRP A 64 -19.78 -0.03 14.03
C TRP A 64 -19.66 0.77 12.74
N ILE A 65 -20.80 1.17 12.19
CA ILE A 65 -20.94 2.04 11.02
C ILE A 65 -21.93 3.14 11.43
N ASP A 66 -21.49 4.40 11.44
CA ASP A 66 -22.29 5.55 11.85
C ASP A 66 -23.03 5.33 13.20
N ASP A 67 -22.29 4.85 14.20
CA ASP A 67 -22.78 4.50 15.55
C ASP A 67 -23.89 3.42 15.60
N VAL A 68 -24.11 2.70 14.50
CA VAL A 68 -24.99 1.54 14.42
C VAL A 68 -24.17 0.28 14.27
N LEU A 69 -24.54 -0.76 15.03
CA LEU A 69 -23.92 -2.07 14.92
C LEU A 69 -24.52 -2.81 13.71
N THR A 70 -23.74 -2.94 12.64
CA THR A 70 -24.17 -3.52 11.36
C THR A 70 -23.46 -4.84 11.11
N GLU A 71 -24.23 -5.89 10.80
CA GLU A 71 -23.68 -7.15 10.31
C GLU A 71 -23.39 -7.05 8.80
N ILE A 72 -22.23 -7.58 8.41
CA ILE A 72 -21.78 -7.70 7.03
C ILE A 72 -21.40 -9.15 6.72
N THR A 73 -21.53 -9.54 5.46
CA THR A 73 -21.05 -10.82 4.95
C THR A 73 -19.66 -10.66 4.33
N LEU A 74 -18.68 -11.39 4.84
CA LEU A 74 -17.34 -11.51 4.28
C LEU A 74 -17.34 -12.59 3.19
N VAL A 75 -16.89 -12.20 2.00
CA VAL A 75 -16.77 -13.07 0.83
C VAL A 75 -15.29 -13.30 0.55
N PRO A 76 -14.76 -14.52 0.71
CA PRO A 76 -13.37 -14.86 0.36
C PRO A 76 -13.04 -14.53 -1.10
N VAL A 77 -11.94 -13.83 -1.33
CA VAL A 77 -11.50 -13.43 -2.68
C VAL A 77 -10.05 -13.76 -2.99
N ARG A 78 -9.17 -13.80 -1.97
CA ARG A 78 -7.80 -14.28 -2.16
C ARG A 78 -7.26 -14.96 -0.92
N MET A 79 -6.56 -16.08 -1.10
CA MET A 79 -5.98 -16.89 -0.03
C MET A 79 -4.46 -16.83 -0.05
N PHE A 80 -3.87 -16.72 1.13
CA PHE A 80 -2.43 -16.68 1.41
C PHE A 80 -2.09 -17.65 2.54
N ARG A 81 -0.82 -18.03 2.65
CA ARG A 81 -0.34 -18.77 3.83
C ARG A 81 -0.27 -17.83 5.02
N ASP A 82 -0.54 -18.33 6.23
CA ASP A 82 -0.44 -17.53 7.45
C ASP A 82 0.99 -17.55 8.01
N PRO A 83 1.74 -16.43 7.99
CA PRO A 83 3.11 -16.40 8.51
C PRO A 83 3.18 -16.41 10.05
N PHE A 84 2.08 -16.17 10.75
CA PHE A 84 2.00 -16.08 12.20
C PHE A 84 1.68 -17.41 12.86
N THR A 85 0.80 -18.19 12.23
CA THR A 85 0.38 -19.52 12.69
C THR A 85 0.92 -20.67 11.82
N ARG A 86 1.58 -20.35 10.69
CA ARG A 86 2.23 -21.28 9.75
C ARG A 86 1.27 -22.27 9.11
N ASP A 87 1.77 -23.06 8.16
CA ASP A 87 0.96 -24.06 7.48
C ASP A 87 0.46 -25.11 8.47
N PRO A 88 -0.78 -25.62 8.31
CA PRO A 88 -1.66 -25.45 7.14
C PRO A 88 -2.54 -24.17 7.14
N ASN A 89 -2.37 -23.28 8.13
CA ASN A 89 -3.26 -22.15 8.37
C ASN A 89 -3.19 -21.08 7.26
N LYS A 90 -4.28 -20.32 7.08
CA LYS A 90 -4.48 -19.38 5.96
C LYS A 90 -4.86 -17.98 6.40
N LEU A 91 -4.37 -16.99 5.66
CA LEU A 91 -4.95 -15.64 5.61
C LEU A 91 -5.83 -15.53 4.37
N VAL A 92 -7.01 -14.93 4.49
CA VAL A 92 -7.97 -14.82 3.39
C VAL A 92 -8.47 -13.38 3.28
N MET A 93 -8.00 -12.66 2.26
CA MET A 93 -8.58 -11.37 1.89
C MET A 93 -10.03 -11.57 1.46
N CYS A 94 -10.92 -10.69 1.93
CA CYS A 94 -12.35 -10.76 1.71
C CYS A 94 -12.88 -9.47 1.11
N ASP A 95 -13.89 -9.59 0.25
CA ASP A 95 -14.85 -8.52 0.00
C ASP A 95 -15.90 -8.48 1.12
N ALA A 96 -16.64 -7.38 1.21
CA ALA A 96 -17.68 -7.18 2.22
C ALA A 96 -19.01 -6.83 1.54
N LEU A 97 -20.06 -7.58 1.88
CA LEU A 97 -21.43 -7.31 1.46
C LEU A 97 -22.26 -6.83 2.66
N ASP A 98 -23.19 -5.92 2.41
CA ASP A 98 -24.24 -5.54 3.36
C ASP A 98 -25.30 -6.65 3.51
N LEU A 99 -26.32 -6.39 4.35
CA LEU A 99 -27.42 -7.32 4.61
C LEU A 99 -28.29 -7.59 3.38
N GLN A 100 -28.25 -6.71 2.37
CA GLN A 100 -28.97 -6.84 1.11
C GLN A 100 -28.14 -7.62 0.07
N GLY A 101 -26.90 -7.99 0.40
CA GLY A 101 -25.98 -8.68 -0.51
C GLY A 101 -25.29 -7.74 -1.50
N THR A 102 -25.34 -6.43 -1.27
CA THR A 102 -24.67 -5.41 -2.09
C THR A 102 -23.28 -5.13 -1.53
N PRO A 103 -22.26 -4.80 -2.35
CA PRO A 103 -20.96 -4.38 -1.84
C PRO A 103 -21.08 -3.26 -0.82
N ALA A 104 -20.45 -3.43 0.34
CA ALA A 104 -20.47 -2.44 1.39
C ALA A 104 -19.81 -1.13 0.90
N GLN A 105 -20.44 0.02 1.17
CA GLN A 105 -20.04 1.31 0.57
C GLN A 105 -18.59 1.74 0.86
N PHE A 106 -18.03 1.30 1.99
CA PHE A 106 -16.65 1.58 2.39
C PHE A 106 -15.62 0.65 1.72
N HIS A 107 -16.06 -0.35 0.96
CA HIS A 107 -15.20 -1.36 0.36
C HIS A 107 -15.15 -1.21 -1.17
N ARG A 108 -13.99 -0.81 -1.68
CA ARG A 108 -13.83 -0.40 -3.09
C ARG A 108 -13.40 -1.52 -4.04
N ARG A 109 -13.15 -2.72 -3.51
CA ARG A 109 -12.65 -3.85 -4.28
C ARG A 109 -13.60 -4.27 -5.41
N SER A 110 -14.91 -4.38 -5.13
CA SER A 110 -15.90 -4.83 -6.11
C SER A 110 -16.00 -3.91 -7.33
N GLU A 111 -15.91 -2.59 -7.14
CA GLU A 111 -15.91 -1.60 -8.23
C GLU A 111 -14.62 -1.71 -9.05
N CYS A 112 -13.47 -1.74 -8.37
CA CYS A 112 -12.17 -1.95 -9.00
C CYS A 112 -12.12 -3.26 -9.81
N ALA A 113 -12.65 -4.36 -9.27
CA ALA A 113 -12.67 -5.66 -9.95
C ALA A 113 -13.44 -5.62 -11.28
N LYS A 114 -14.56 -4.87 -11.33
CA LYS A 114 -15.33 -4.67 -12.58
C LYS A 114 -14.51 -3.88 -13.60
N ALA A 115 -13.90 -2.76 -13.18
CA ALA A 115 -13.05 -1.96 -14.07
C ALA A 115 -11.86 -2.76 -14.62
N MET A 116 -11.24 -3.61 -13.80
CA MET A 116 -10.14 -4.48 -14.24
C MET A 116 -10.58 -5.55 -15.24
N GLU A 117 -11.79 -6.11 -15.06
CA GLU A 117 -12.35 -7.10 -15.99
C GLU A 117 -12.64 -6.48 -17.37
N GLU A 118 -13.12 -5.23 -17.41
CA GLU A 118 -13.39 -4.49 -18.65
C GLU A 118 -12.14 -4.26 -19.51
N VAL A 119 -10.96 -4.17 -18.89
CA VAL A 119 -9.69 -3.91 -19.58
C VAL A 119 -8.72 -5.10 -19.54
N LYS A 120 -9.17 -6.30 -19.16
CA LYS A 120 -8.29 -7.46 -18.95
C LYS A 120 -7.40 -7.78 -20.15
N ASP A 121 -7.88 -7.54 -21.37
CA ASP A 121 -7.13 -7.78 -22.61
C ASP A 121 -5.92 -6.86 -22.76
N GLN A 122 -5.90 -5.71 -22.06
CA GLN A 122 -4.77 -4.79 -22.03
C GLN A 122 -3.67 -5.22 -21.05
N LYS A 123 -3.94 -6.24 -20.21
CA LYS A 123 -3.03 -6.79 -19.18
C LYS A 123 -2.39 -5.70 -18.31
N PRO A 124 -3.21 -4.89 -17.60
CA PRO A 124 -2.71 -3.80 -16.77
C PRO A 124 -1.88 -4.37 -15.61
N TRP A 125 -0.62 -3.93 -15.50
CA TRP A 125 0.25 -4.24 -14.39
C TRP A 125 0.47 -3.03 -13.52
N PHE A 126 0.54 -3.29 -12.23
CA PHE A 126 0.80 -2.28 -11.21
C PHE A 126 1.95 -2.69 -10.30
N GLY A 127 2.66 -1.69 -9.78
CA GLY A 127 3.55 -1.83 -8.63
C GLY A 127 3.26 -0.72 -7.63
N PHE A 128 3.24 -1.04 -6.34
CA PHE A 128 2.89 -0.11 -5.28
C PHE A 128 4.05 0.05 -4.30
N GLU A 129 4.50 1.28 -4.10
CA GLU A 129 5.55 1.66 -3.16
C GLU A 129 4.88 2.21 -1.90
N GLN A 130 4.76 1.38 -0.87
CA GLN A 130 4.13 1.75 0.39
C GLN A 130 5.17 2.30 1.36
N GLU A 131 5.18 3.61 1.56
CA GLU A 131 5.92 4.21 2.67
C GLU A 131 5.13 4.16 3.97
N PHE A 132 5.82 4.05 5.09
CA PHE A 132 5.25 4.09 6.43
C PHE A 132 6.28 4.56 7.44
N THR A 133 5.81 5.04 8.59
CA THR A 133 6.67 5.39 9.72
C THR A 133 6.35 4.51 10.90
N LEU A 134 7.37 3.98 11.56
CA LEU A 134 7.22 3.29 12.83
C LEU A 134 7.09 4.32 13.96
N MET A 135 6.02 4.20 14.74
CA MET A 135 5.73 5.05 15.89
C MET A 135 5.86 4.23 17.18
N ALA A 136 6.40 4.86 18.22
CA ALA A 136 6.28 4.40 19.58
C ALA A 136 4.84 4.56 20.10
N LEU A 137 4.53 3.94 21.23
CA LEU A 137 3.18 3.97 21.82
C LEU A 137 2.78 5.34 22.37
N ASP A 138 3.75 6.21 22.64
CA ASP A 138 3.55 7.62 22.99
C ASP A 138 3.27 8.51 21.75
N GLN A 139 3.14 7.90 20.57
CA GLN A 139 2.87 8.54 19.28
C GLN A 139 4.02 9.40 18.73
N HIS A 140 5.24 9.29 19.26
CA HIS A 140 6.44 9.81 18.61
C HIS A 140 7.03 8.76 17.65
N PRO A 141 7.84 9.14 16.64
CA PRO A 141 8.49 8.16 15.80
C PRO A 141 9.43 7.29 16.64
N PHE A 142 9.45 6.00 16.32
CA PHE A 142 10.19 5.01 17.08
C PHE A 142 11.68 5.36 17.14
N GLY A 143 12.25 5.32 18.35
CA GLY A 143 13.66 5.66 18.58
C GLY A 143 13.92 7.16 18.81
N TRP A 144 12.93 8.03 18.64
CA TRP A 144 13.04 9.42 19.07
C TRP A 144 13.06 9.47 20.60
N ARG A 145 13.89 10.35 21.17
CA ARG A 145 13.90 10.65 22.60
C ARG A 145 12.96 11.83 22.86
N ASP A 146 12.47 11.97 24.10
CA ASP A 146 11.61 13.07 24.59
C ASP A 146 12.23 14.48 24.50
N ASP A 147 13.26 14.69 23.68
CA ASP A 147 13.78 16.01 23.41
C ASP A 147 12.90 16.66 22.33
N PRO A 148 12.25 17.82 22.59
CA PRO A 148 11.43 18.51 21.60
C PRO A 148 12.19 18.89 20.32
N TYR A 149 13.52 18.78 20.33
CA TYR A 149 14.41 18.86 19.17
C TYR A 149 15.53 17.82 19.33
N PRO A 150 15.54 16.66 18.64
CA PRO A 150 16.68 15.75 18.68
C PRO A 150 17.95 16.40 18.13
N THR A 151 18.66 17.19 18.94
CA THR A 151 19.99 17.70 18.60
C THR A 151 20.93 16.51 18.60
N THR A 152 21.18 15.94 17.41
CA THR A 152 22.27 14.98 17.28
C THR A 152 23.55 15.72 17.61
N ARG A 153 24.26 15.16 18.59
CA ARG A 153 25.61 15.51 18.97
C ARG A 153 26.55 15.19 17.80
N THR A 154 26.56 16.03 16.77
CA THR A 154 27.64 16.30 15.81
C THR A 154 27.19 17.40 14.81
N GLY A 155 27.39 18.65 15.18
CA GLY A 155 27.43 19.78 14.24
C GLY A 155 26.08 20.47 13.92
N PRO A 156 26.13 21.67 13.31
CA PRO A 156 24.96 22.50 13.06
C PRO A 156 24.19 21.99 11.85
N ARG A 157 23.46 20.87 12.00
CA ARG A 157 22.37 20.47 11.11
C ARG A 157 21.24 19.87 11.93
N THR A 158 20.05 20.31 11.56
CA THR A 158 18.73 20.07 12.13
C THR A 158 18.49 18.71 12.78
N PRO A 159 17.58 18.63 13.77
CA PRO A 159 17.09 17.37 14.35
C PRO A 159 16.53 16.36 13.33
N TYR A 160 16.23 16.85 12.14
CA TYR A 160 15.83 16.13 10.95
C TYR A 160 17.04 15.81 10.06
N SER A 161 18.15 15.32 10.63
CA SER A 161 19.26 14.85 9.79
C SER A 161 18.75 13.66 9.01
N ARG A 162 18.56 13.82 7.68
CA ARG A 162 18.15 12.73 6.80
C ARG A 162 18.98 11.50 7.12
N THR A 163 18.32 10.41 7.45
CA THR A 163 18.89 9.11 7.18
C THR A 163 18.78 9.00 5.67
N GLY A 164 19.89 9.04 4.92
CA GLY A 164 19.85 8.78 3.49
C GLY A 164 19.05 7.50 3.18
N VAL A 165 18.36 7.48 2.05
CA VAL A 165 17.72 6.25 1.55
C VAL A 165 18.80 5.17 1.39
N GLY A 166 18.54 3.97 1.92
CA GLY A 166 19.47 2.84 1.83
C GLY A 166 20.67 2.92 2.78
N GLU A 167 20.55 3.63 3.90
CA GLU A 167 21.62 3.73 4.90
C GLU A 167 21.78 2.47 5.78
N VAL A 168 22.95 2.36 6.40
CA VAL A 168 23.33 1.28 7.33
C VAL A 168 24.03 1.86 8.55
N GLY A 169 23.80 1.28 9.74
CA GLY A 169 24.37 1.74 11.01
C GLY A 169 23.33 1.95 12.10
N LEU A 170 23.71 1.72 13.37
CA LEU A 170 22.83 1.87 14.53
C LEU A 170 22.40 3.34 14.74
N GLU A 171 23.29 4.26 14.39
CA GLU A 171 23.11 5.70 14.47
C GLU A 171 22.19 6.28 13.38
N LYS A 172 21.83 5.47 12.38
CA LYS A 172 21.04 5.87 11.22
C LYS A 172 19.74 5.08 11.08
N ILE A 173 19.69 3.83 11.52
CA ILE A 173 18.59 2.94 11.15
C ILE A 173 17.84 2.44 12.38
N TRP A 174 16.55 2.77 12.43
CA TRP A 174 15.64 2.38 13.51
C TRP A 174 14.51 1.51 12.98
N GLY A 175 14.27 0.38 13.65
CA GLY A 175 13.16 -0.53 13.30
C GLY A 175 13.44 -1.50 12.15
N ARG A 176 14.71 -1.76 11.82
CA ARG A 176 15.08 -2.74 10.76
C ARG A 176 14.50 -4.13 11.01
N ASP A 177 14.43 -4.57 12.26
CA ASP A 177 13.90 -5.89 12.62
C ASP A 177 12.42 -6.03 12.24
N VAL A 178 11.65 -4.94 12.36
CA VAL A 178 10.24 -4.91 11.95
C VAL A 178 10.13 -5.03 10.42
N SER A 179 10.90 -4.23 9.68
CA SER A 179 10.91 -4.26 8.22
C SER A 179 11.36 -5.62 7.67
N LEU A 180 12.44 -6.21 8.22
CA LEU A 180 12.93 -7.54 7.82
C LEU A 180 11.92 -8.65 8.18
N SER A 181 11.31 -8.61 9.36
CA SER A 181 10.30 -9.59 9.76
C SER A 181 9.05 -9.52 8.88
N HIS A 182 8.61 -8.31 8.54
CA HIS A 182 7.53 -8.09 7.58
C HIS A 182 7.88 -8.63 6.20
N TYR A 183 9.09 -8.38 5.72
CA TYR A 183 9.56 -8.88 4.43
C TYR A 183 9.52 -10.41 4.36
N GLN A 184 10.08 -11.08 5.38
CA GLN A 184 10.06 -12.55 5.48
C GLN A 184 8.64 -13.11 5.61
N ALA A 185 7.78 -12.46 6.39
CA ALA A 185 6.39 -12.86 6.55
C ALA A 185 5.60 -12.74 5.23
N CYS A 186 5.81 -11.66 4.46
CA CYS A 186 5.22 -11.47 3.14
C CYS A 186 5.70 -12.55 2.14
N LEU A 187 7.01 -12.84 2.11
CA LEU A 187 7.56 -13.91 1.27
C LEU A 187 6.95 -15.27 1.63
N TYR A 188 6.88 -15.63 2.92
CA TYR A 188 6.27 -16.87 3.37
C TYR A 188 4.79 -16.95 2.98
N ALA A 189 4.05 -15.86 3.17
CA ALA A 189 2.62 -15.78 2.85
C ALA A 189 2.31 -15.96 1.36
N GLY A 190 3.30 -15.72 0.49
CA GLY A 190 3.11 -15.65 -0.96
C GLY A 190 2.63 -14.27 -1.43
N VAL A 191 2.85 -13.22 -0.63
CA VAL A 191 2.63 -11.83 -1.07
C VAL A 191 3.73 -11.47 -2.08
N LYS A 192 3.36 -10.84 -3.20
CA LYS A 192 4.27 -10.35 -4.24
C LYS A 192 5.05 -9.11 -3.77
N ILE A 193 5.79 -9.23 -2.67
CA ILE A 193 6.72 -8.19 -2.20
C ILE A 193 7.98 -8.21 -3.07
N SER A 194 8.40 -7.06 -3.58
CA SER A 194 9.55 -6.93 -4.50
C SER A 194 10.77 -6.28 -3.87
N GLY A 195 10.61 -5.57 -2.75
CA GLY A 195 11.73 -4.97 -2.03
C GLY A 195 11.30 -4.22 -0.77
N ILE A 196 12.31 -3.77 -0.03
CA ILE A 196 12.20 -2.86 1.12
C ILE A 196 13.36 -1.87 1.08
N THR A 197 13.13 -0.67 1.59
CA THR A 197 14.20 0.31 1.88
C THR A 197 13.87 1.09 3.14
N ASN A 198 14.89 1.61 3.83
CA ASN A 198 14.68 2.73 4.73
C ASN A 198 14.53 4.01 3.92
N GLU A 199 13.68 4.92 4.36
CA GLU A 199 13.43 6.19 3.70
C GLU A 199 14.21 7.36 4.32
N GLY A 200 14.02 8.55 3.75
CA GLY A 200 14.67 9.79 4.17
C GLY A 200 14.38 10.21 5.62
N GLY A 201 13.22 9.82 6.14
CA GLY A 201 12.79 10.09 7.50
C GLY A 201 13.31 9.05 8.52
N PRO A 202 13.70 9.46 9.74
CA PRO A 202 14.00 8.51 10.81
C PRO A 202 12.81 7.58 11.11
N ALA A 203 13.11 6.29 11.26
CA ALA A 203 12.10 5.23 11.44
C ALA A 203 11.05 5.14 10.30
N GLN A 204 11.30 5.81 9.17
CA GLN A 204 10.50 5.70 7.96
C GLN A 204 11.07 4.59 7.07
N TRP A 205 10.16 3.80 6.52
CA TRP A 205 10.47 2.63 5.71
C TRP A 205 9.51 2.56 4.53
N GLU A 206 9.94 1.86 3.50
CA GLU A 206 9.13 1.53 2.34
C GLU A 206 9.17 0.03 2.09
N PHE A 207 8.05 -0.54 1.65
CA PHE A 207 8.02 -1.84 1.00
C PHE A 207 7.33 -1.74 -0.36
N GLN A 208 7.80 -2.51 -1.34
CA GLN A 208 7.23 -2.51 -2.69
C GLN A 208 6.43 -3.79 -2.94
N ILE A 209 5.25 -3.65 -3.53
CA ILE A 209 4.38 -4.76 -3.96
C ILE A 209 4.30 -4.74 -5.49
N GLY A 210 4.48 -5.90 -6.12
CA GLY A 210 4.28 -6.10 -7.55
C GLY A 210 5.56 -6.50 -8.30
N PRO A 211 5.46 -6.68 -9.64
CA PRO A 211 4.30 -6.36 -10.45
C PRO A 211 3.10 -7.30 -10.20
N CYS A 212 1.91 -6.73 -10.11
CA CYS A 212 0.63 -7.43 -9.97
C CYS A 212 -0.29 -7.07 -11.14
N GLU A 213 -1.05 -8.04 -11.66
CA GLU A 213 -1.98 -7.80 -12.76
C GLU A 213 -3.38 -7.47 -12.22
N GLY A 214 -3.96 -6.37 -12.71
CA GLY A 214 -5.33 -5.98 -12.40
C GLY A 214 -5.63 -5.92 -10.90
N ILE A 215 -6.71 -6.62 -10.49
CA ILE A 215 -7.23 -6.61 -9.12
C ILE A 215 -6.24 -7.17 -8.08
N GLU A 216 -5.26 -7.97 -8.52
CA GLU A 216 -4.32 -8.64 -7.65
C GLU A 216 -3.51 -7.66 -6.80
N LEU A 217 -3.22 -6.45 -7.30
CA LEU A 217 -2.39 -5.48 -6.58
C LEU A 217 -3.03 -5.12 -5.25
N GLY A 218 -4.32 -4.77 -5.25
CA GLY A 218 -5.01 -4.38 -4.04
C GLY A 218 -5.11 -5.53 -3.04
N ASP A 219 -5.33 -6.76 -3.50
CA ASP A 219 -5.35 -7.96 -2.64
C ASP A 219 -3.99 -8.17 -1.94
N HIS A 220 -2.88 -8.04 -2.69
CA HIS A 220 -1.53 -8.15 -2.14
C HIS A 220 -1.17 -6.99 -1.21
N ALA A 221 -1.50 -5.75 -1.58
CA ALA A 221 -1.17 -4.55 -0.80
C ALA A 221 -1.91 -4.52 0.54
N TRP A 222 -3.22 -4.81 0.56
CA TRP A 222 -3.99 -4.86 1.81
C TRP A 222 -3.55 -6.02 2.72
N THR A 223 -3.21 -7.17 2.15
CA THR A 223 -2.66 -8.29 2.92
C THR A 223 -1.27 -7.94 3.48
N ALA A 224 -0.41 -7.28 2.71
CA ALA A 224 0.88 -6.80 3.17
C ALA A 224 0.75 -5.78 4.31
N ARG A 225 -0.21 -4.85 4.23
CA ARG A 225 -0.54 -3.92 5.32
C ARG A 225 -1.00 -4.67 6.57
N TYR A 226 -1.88 -5.67 6.44
CA TYR A 226 -2.31 -6.50 7.57
C TYR A 226 -1.13 -7.21 8.25
N ILE A 227 -0.24 -7.81 7.45
CA ILE A 227 0.97 -8.45 7.97
C ILE A 227 1.85 -7.43 8.71
N LEU A 228 2.01 -6.21 8.19
CA LEU A 228 2.78 -5.15 8.84
C LEU A 228 2.20 -4.79 10.21
N PHE A 229 0.89 -4.56 10.31
CA PHE A 229 0.23 -4.31 11.60
C PHE A 229 0.49 -5.45 12.60
N ARG A 230 0.31 -6.69 12.17
CA ARG A 230 0.53 -7.87 13.02
C ARG A 230 1.97 -8.07 13.46
N VAL A 231 2.94 -7.77 12.59
CA VAL A 231 4.37 -7.76 12.96
C VAL A 231 4.64 -6.64 13.97
N CYS A 232 4.18 -5.41 13.70
CA CYS A 232 4.33 -4.28 14.61
C CYS A 232 3.72 -4.55 16.00
N GLU A 233 2.58 -5.25 16.07
CA GLU A 233 1.97 -5.69 17.34
C GLU A 233 2.88 -6.63 18.16
N ASP A 234 3.59 -7.55 17.50
CA ASP A 234 4.54 -8.45 18.17
C ASP A 234 5.79 -7.68 18.66
N PHE A 235 6.22 -6.63 17.94
CA PHE A 235 7.36 -5.76 18.32
C PHE A 235 7.00 -4.59 19.24
N GLY A 236 5.72 -4.29 19.44
CA GLY A 236 5.29 -3.22 20.32
C GLY A 236 5.41 -1.80 19.75
N VAL A 237 5.30 -1.67 18.43
CA VAL A 237 5.32 -0.39 17.71
C VAL A 237 4.04 -0.24 16.88
N ILE A 238 3.80 0.94 16.34
CA ILE A 238 2.61 1.25 15.53
C ILE A 238 3.09 1.65 14.13
N PRO A 239 2.63 0.99 13.04
CA PRO A 239 2.88 1.49 11.70
C PRO A 239 1.90 2.64 11.41
N SER A 240 2.42 3.80 11.03
CA SER A 240 1.64 4.93 10.56
C SER A 240 1.79 5.09 9.06
N PHE A 241 0.66 5.11 8.36
CA PHE A 241 0.57 5.49 6.94
C PHE A 241 0.21 6.96 6.74
N HIS A 242 0.26 7.78 7.80
CA HIS A 242 -0.13 9.18 7.69
C HIS A 242 0.81 9.93 6.72
N PRO A 243 0.30 10.55 5.66
CA PRO A 243 1.12 11.12 4.57
C PRO A 243 1.99 12.31 5.00
N LYS A 244 1.65 12.94 6.13
CA LYS A 244 2.35 14.09 6.68
C LYS A 244 2.33 14.11 8.21
N LEU A 245 3.14 13.28 8.86
CA LEU A 245 3.16 13.19 10.33
C LEU A 245 3.58 14.50 11.01
N PHE A 246 4.56 15.20 10.42
CA PHE A 246 5.05 16.47 10.93
C PHE A 246 4.84 17.57 9.91
N ASP A 247 4.54 18.77 10.39
CA ASP A 247 4.48 19.98 9.58
C ASP A 247 5.90 20.48 9.27
N HIS A 248 6.66 19.63 8.57
CA HIS A 248 8.03 19.89 8.14
C HIS A 248 8.14 19.66 6.62
N PRO A 249 8.77 20.57 5.84
CA PRO A 249 8.80 20.48 4.38
C PRO A 249 9.45 19.20 3.83
N LEU A 250 10.37 18.59 4.58
CA LEU A 250 11.10 17.40 4.16
C LEU A 250 10.47 16.07 4.60
N TRP A 251 9.41 16.10 5.40
CA TRP A 251 8.69 14.88 5.78
C TRP A 251 7.52 14.65 4.84
N SER A 252 7.50 13.54 4.13
CA SER A 252 6.35 13.05 3.36
C SER A 252 6.31 11.54 3.51
N SER A 253 5.12 10.95 3.47
CA SER A 253 4.94 9.51 3.36
C SER A 253 4.06 9.24 2.13
N ASP A 254 4.64 8.54 1.16
CA ASP A 254 4.14 8.40 -0.19
C ASP A 254 3.59 6.98 -0.48
N GLY A 255 2.72 6.90 -1.49
CA GLY A 255 2.10 5.66 -1.96
C GLY A 255 2.28 5.52 -3.47
N HIS A 256 3.51 5.61 -3.99
CA HIS A 256 3.70 5.71 -5.45
C HIS A 256 3.13 4.48 -6.17
N MET A 257 2.50 4.74 -7.32
CA MET A 257 1.86 3.71 -8.13
C MET A 257 2.53 3.65 -9.51
N ASN A 258 3.25 2.56 -9.74
CA ASN A 258 3.80 2.19 -11.02
C ASN A 258 2.70 1.54 -11.86
N PHE A 259 2.53 1.93 -13.13
CA PHE A 259 1.47 1.44 -14.00
C PHE A 259 1.95 1.19 -15.44
N SER A 260 1.55 0.07 -16.02
CA SER A 260 1.78 -0.25 -17.43
C SER A 260 0.69 -1.15 -18.02
N THR A 261 0.54 -1.13 -19.34
CA THR A 261 -0.19 -2.14 -20.11
C THR A 261 0.76 -2.97 -20.97
N GLU A 262 0.27 -4.05 -21.57
CA GLU A 262 1.07 -4.84 -22.53
C GLU A 262 1.62 -3.95 -23.67
N ALA A 263 0.83 -3.00 -24.16
CA ALA A 263 1.26 -2.05 -25.18
C ALA A 263 2.37 -1.10 -24.68
N MET A 264 2.30 -0.63 -23.43
CA MET A 264 3.37 0.21 -22.86
C MET A 264 4.69 -0.56 -22.66
N ARG A 265 4.62 -1.87 -22.41
CA ARG A 265 5.78 -2.75 -22.25
C ARG A 265 6.37 -3.25 -23.57
N SER A 266 5.66 -3.03 -24.68
CA SER A 266 6.06 -3.48 -26.02
C SER A 266 6.93 -2.43 -26.74
N PRO A 267 7.65 -2.77 -27.83
CA PRO A 267 8.39 -1.80 -28.62
C PRO A 267 7.52 -0.61 -29.06
N GLY A 268 8.02 0.62 -28.90
CA GLY A 268 7.23 1.85 -29.13
C GLY A 268 6.29 2.22 -27.97
N GLY A 269 6.37 1.52 -26.84
CA GLY A 269 5.50 1.72 -25.68
C GLY A 269 5.60 3.10 -25.03
N LEU A 270 6.70 3.84 -25.22
CA LEU A 270 6.87 5.20 -24.70
C LEU A 270 5.79 6.16 -25.22
N THR A 271 5.37 6.04 -26.49
CA THR A 271 4.25 6.84 -27.03
C THR A 271 2.95 6.55 -26.28
N ARG A 272 2.70 5.29 -25.90
CA ARG A 272 1.52 4.91 -25.11
C ARG A 272 1.59 5.45 -23.69
N ILE A 273 2.79 5.52 -23.11
CA ILE A 273 3.03 6.15 -21.80
C ILE A 273 2.72 7.65 -21.86
N HIS A 274 3.21 8.37 -22.87
CA HIS A 274 2.92 9.80 -23.03
C HIS A 274 1.41 10.07 -23.18
N ALA A 275 0.72 9.32 -24.04
CA ALA A 275 -0.73 9.45 -24.20
C ALA A 275 -1.51 9.21 -22.89
N ALA A 276 -1.06 8.26 -22.06
CA ALA A 276 -1.65 8.04 -20.74
C ALA A 276 -1.40 9.23 -19.78
N ILE A 277 -0.19 9.80 -19.78
CA ILE A 277 0.16 10.98 -18.98
C ILE A 277 -0.70 12.19 -19.37
N GLU A 278 -0.97 12.40 -20.66
CA GLU A 278 -1.85 13.49 -21.12
C GLU A 278 -3.28 13.35 -20.59
N ARG A 279 -3.84 12.13 -20.61
CA ARG A 279 -5.16 11.85 -20.02
C ARG A 279 -5.16 12.08 -18.51
N LEU A 280 -4.10 11.69 -17.81
CA LEU A 280 -3.95 11.93 -16.37
C LEU A 280 -3.86 13.43 -16.04
N ALA A 281 -3.24 14.23 -16.91
CA ALA A 281 -3.16 15.68 -16.74
C ALA A 281 -4.54 16.34 -16.79
N GLN A 282 -5.43 15.88 -17.68
CA GLN A 282 -6.79 16.41 -17.83
C GLN A 282 -7.69 16.11 -16.63
N ARG A 283 -7.39 15.05 -15.87
CA ARG A 283 -8.18 14.60 -14.71
C ARG A 283 -7.42 14.73 -13.38
N HIS A 284 -6.43 15.63 -13.31
CA HIS A 284 -5.57 15.74 -12.14
C HIS A 284 -6.32 15.94 -10.83
N MET A 285 -7.24 16.91 -10.78
CA MET A 285 -8.00 17.21 -9.57
C MET A 285 -8.97 16.09 -9.19
N GLU A 286 -9.53 15.38 -10.17
CA GLU A 286 -10.39 14.21 -9.93
C GLU A 286 -9.58 13.07 -9.26
N HIS A 287 -8.36 12.80 -9.75
CA HIS A 287 -7.51 11.76 -9.17
C HIS A 287 -7.08 12.09 -7.73
N VAL A 288 -6.55 13.29 -7.47
CA VAL A 288 -6.06 13.62 -6.12
C VAL A 288 -7.18 13.67 -5.07
N ALA A 289 -8.41 13.97 -5.47
CA ALA A 289 -9.59 13.88 -4.60
C ALA A 289 -9.98 12.44 -4.25
N LEU A 290 -9.69 11.48 -5.13
CA LEU A 290 -9.93 10.05 -4.90
C LEU A 290 -8.80 9.37 -4.10
N TYR A 291 -7.57 9.87 -4.23
CA TYR A 291 -6.38 9.19 -3.70
C TYR A 291 -6.27 9.21 -2.17
N GLY A 292 -6.90 10.16 -1.48
CA GLY A 292 -6.86 10.24 -0.03
C GLY A 292 -7.50 11.52 0.51
N ASP A 293 -7.25 11.79 1.79
CA ASP A 293 -7.73 13.04 2.42
C ASP A 293 -7.02 14.26 1.80
N GLU A 294 -7.80 15.18 1.24
CA GLU A 294 -7.27 16.36 0.55
C GLU A 294 -6.36 17.19 1.46
N HIS A 295 -6.78 17.44 2.70
CA HIS A 295 -6.05 18.31 3.63
C HIS A 295 -4.64 17.76 3.90
N ASN A 296 -4.56 16.48 4.22
CA ASN A 296 -3.28 15.82 4.50
C ASN A 296 -2.43 15.67 3.23
N ASN A 297 -3.04 15.35 2.09
CA ASN A 297 -2.32 15.21 0.82
C ASN A 297 -1.79 16.56 0.30
N ARG A 298 -2.52 17.67 0.51
CA ARG A 298 -2.07 19.03 0.21
C ARG A 298 -0.83 19.43 1.04
N LYS A 299 -0.76 19.02 2.31
CA LYS A 299 0.44 19.23 3.15
C LYS A 299 1.64 18.36 2.75
N ARG A 300 1.39 17.22 2.10
CA ARG A 300 2.43 16.37 1.51
C ARG A 300 2.95 16.95 0.20
N MET A 301 2.04 17.36 -0.70
CA MET A 301 2.32 17.85 -2.05
C MET A 301 2.60 19.37 -2.10
N ILE A 302 3.70 19.81 -1.51
CA ILE A 302 4.06 21.25 -1.40
C ILE A 302 4.94 21.79 -2.54
N GLY A 303 5.43 20.93 -3.44
CA GLY A 303 6.37 21.30 -4.50
C GLY A 303 7.85 21.39 -4.07
N GLY A 304 8.76 21.41 -5.04
CA GLY A 304 10.19 21.70 -4.85
C GLY A 304 11.09 20.48 -4.59
N SER A 305 10.91 19.77 -3.46
CA SER A 305 11.96 18.88 -2.94
C SER A 305 11.84 17.39 -3.29
N LEU A 306 10.64 16.80 -3.26
CA LEU A 306 10.40 15.36 -3.52
C LEU A 306 8.97 15.01 -4.00
N SER A 307 8.11 16.02 -4.17
CA SER A 307 6.73 15.88 -4.66
C SER A 307 6.37 17.08 -5.54
N SER A 308 5.38 16.93 -6.41
CA SER A 308 4.73 18.06 -7.08
C SER A 308 3.90 18.91 -6.13
N ALA A 309 3.45 20.08 -6.60
CA ALA A 309 2.45 20.91 -5.93
C ALA A 309 1.05 20.31 -6.11
N PHE A 310 0.22 20.34 -5.07
CA PHE A 310 -1.10 19.71 -5.07
C PHE A 310 -2.01 20.16 -6.23
N ASP A 311 -2.07 21.46 -6.52
CA ASP A 311 -3.01 22.01 -7.51
C ASP A 311 -2.46 21.99 -8.95
N THR A 312 -1.24 21.50 -9.19
CA THR A 312 -0.59 21.57 -10.51
C THR A 312 -0.08 20.20 -10.96
N PHE A 313 -0.61 19.72 -12.08
CA PHE A 313 -0.07 18.53 -12.72
C PHE A 313 1.29 18.82 -13.36
N SER A 314 2.23 17.90 -13.19
CA SER A 314 3.55 17.98 -13.81
C SER A 314 4.09 16.59 -14.10
N TRP A 315 4.90 16.45 -15.13
CA TRP A 315 5.62 15.22 -15.41
C TRP A 315 7.02 15.51 -15.96
N ARG A 316 7.95 14.58 -15.75
CA ARG A 316 9.29 14.63 -16.34
C ARG A 316 9.98 13.28 -16.26
N THR A 317 10.85 12.98 -17.22
CA THR A 317 11.76 11.84 -17.15
C THR A 317 12.72 11.97 -15.97
N ALA A 318 12.89 10.89 -15.20
CA ALA A 318 13.83 10.76 -14.08
C ALA A 318 13.74 11.82 -12.96
N SER A 319 12.69 12.64 -12.93
CA SER A 319 12.48 13.65 -11.88
C SER A 319 11.66 13.08 -10.73
N ARG A 320 12.07 13.36 -9.49
CA ARG A 320 11.30 12.98 -8.29
C ARG A 320 10.29 14.06 -7.86
N SER A 321 10.43 15.30 -8.34
CA SER A 321 9.61 16.45 -7.92
C SER A 321 8.45 16.75 -8.89
N VAL A 322 7.78 15.71 -9.39
CA VAL A 322 6.70 15.79 -10.38
C VAL A 322 5.53 14.90 -10.00
N SER A 323 4.35 15.15 -10.57
CA SER A 323 3.15 14.34 -10.33
C SER A 323 3.28 12.95 -10.94
N VAL A 324 3.79 12.87 -12.17
CA VAL A 324 4.06 11.59 -12.85
C VAL A 324 5.50 11.56 -13.35
N ARG A 325 6.21 10.47 -13.07
CA ARG A 325 7.59 10.26 -13.51
C ARG A 325 7.63 9.16 -14.56
N ILE A 326 8.41 9.38 -15.61
CA ILE A 326 8.89 8.29 -16.48
C ILE A 326 10.29 7.91 -15.95
N PRO A 327 10.51 6.66 -15.49
CA PRO A 327 11.83 6.25 -15.05
C PRO A 327 12.88 6.41 -16.16
N GLY A 328 14.12 6.74 -15.79
CA GLY A 328 15.18 6.98 -16.77
C GLY A 328 15.41 5.79 -17.72
N HIS A 329 15.42 4.56 -17.18
CA HIS A 329 15.59 3.34 -17.99
C HIS A 329 14.41 3.13 -18.95
N VAL A 330 13.16 3.41 -18.54
CA VAL A 330 11.97 3.32 -19.41
C VAL A 330 12.09 4.27 -20.60
N HIS A 331 12.55 5.50 -20.36
CA HIS A 331 12.78 6.47 -21.43
C HIS A 331 13.89 6.01 -22.38
N SER A 332 15.02 5.53 -21.85
CA SER A 332 16.13 5.01 -22.66
C SER A 332 15.77 3.78 -23.49
N GLU A 333 14.93 2.88 -22.96
CA GLU A 333 14.48 1.66 -23.64
C GLU A 333 13.29 1.90 -24.57
N GLY A 334 12.64 3.08 -24.49
CA GLY A 334 11.46 3.41 -25.29
C GLY A 334 10.20 2.62 -24.95
N ARG A 335 10.17 1.95 -23.78
CA ARG A 335 9.06 1.11 -23.30
C ARG A 335 9.18 0.83 -21.80
N GLY A 336 8.06 0.49 -21.16
CA GLY A 336 8.03 0.12 -19.74
C GLY A 336 6.76 0.59 -19.04
N TYR A 337 6.91 1.47 -18.05
CA TYR A 337 5.84 1.93 -17.16
C TYR A 337 5.98 3.41 -16.79
N LEU A 338 4.88 4.02 -16.34
CA LEU A 338 4.88 5.31 -15.66
C LEU A 338 4.77 5.12 -14.14
N GLU A 339 5.19 6.12 -13.37
CA GLU A 339 5.03 6.15 -11.92
C GLU A 339 4.21 7.38 -11.53
N ASP A 340 3.00 7.16 -11.02
CA ASP A 340 2.17 8.19 -10.41
C ASP A 340 2.59 8.42 -8.95
N ARG A 341 3.10 9.62 -8.67
CA ARG A 341 3.66 10.02 -7.37
C ARG A 341 2.67 10.80 -6.50
N ARG A 342 1.44 10.96 -6.99
CA ARG A 342 0.37 11.70 -6.30
C ARG A 342 -0.38 10.91 -5.22
N PRO A 343 -0.43 9.57 -5.18
CA PRO A 343 -1.11 8.90 -4.09
C PRO A 343 -0.34 9.06 -2.76
N PRO A 344 -1.03 9.41 -1.66
CA PRO A 344 -0.45 9.40 -0.32
C PRO A 344 -0.28 7.97 0.20
N SER A 345 0.56 7.76 1.21
CA SER A 345 0.78 6.42 1.79
C SER A 345 -0.49 5.76 2.38
N ASP A 346 -1.50 6.54 2.76
CA ASP A 346 -2.77 6.03 3.29
C ASP A 346 -3.88 5.86 2.22
N CYS A 347 -3.53 5.86 0.94
CA CYS A 347 -4.46 5.63 -0.15
C CYS A 347 -5.06 4.21 -0.10
N ASP A 348 -6.27 4.02 -0.63
CA ASP A 348 -6.78 2.68 -0.94
C ASP A 348 -6.22 2.24 -2.31
N PRO A 349 -5.36 1.21 -2.38
CA PRO A 349 -4.80 0.75 -3.65
C PRO A 349 -5.87 0.35 -4.68
N TYR A 350 -7.06 -0.12 -4.25
CA TYR A 350 -8.15 -0.41 -5.19
C TYR A 350 -8.63 0.84 -5.93
N VAL A 351 -8.80 1.94 -5.19
CA VAL A 351 -9.25 3.24 -5.75
C VAL A 351 -8.21 3.79 -6.71
N VAL A 352 -6.93 3.75 -6.33
CA VAL A 352 -5.84 4.25 -7.19
C VAL A 352 -5.76 3.43 -8.49
N CYS A 353 -5.81 2.09 -8.40
CA CYS A 353 -5.74 1.24 -9.59
C CYS A 353 -6.94 1.45 -10.52
N GLN A 354 -8.15 1.55 -9.96
CA GLN A 354 -9.37 1.80 -10.72
C GLN A 354 -9.27 3.14 -11.47
N ALA A 355 -8.94 4.22 -10.76
CA ALA A 355 -8.83 5.55 -11.36
C ALA A 355 -7.78 5.60 -12.48
N LEU A 356 -6.64 4.93 -12.29
CA LEU A 356 -5.61 4.84 -13.34
C LEU A 356 -6.11 4.14 -14.59
N VAL A 357 -6.81 3.01 -14.44
CA VAL A 357 -7.35 2.26 -15.58
C VAL A 357 -8.43 3.04 -16.30
N GLU A 358 -9.42 3.57 -15.58
CA GLU A 358 -10.54 4.31 -16.18
C GLU A 358 -10.06 5.54 -16.96
N THR A 359 -9.00 6.20 -16.51
CA THR A 359 -8.43 7.37 -17.19
C THR A 359 -7.47 6.99 -18.32
N CYS A 360 -6.60 6.01 -18.11
CA CYS A 360 -5.56 5.68 -19.09
C CYS A 360 -6.05 4.77 -20.21
N LEU A 361 -7.13 4.00 -19.97
CA LEU A 361 -7.70 3.00 -20.87
C LEU A 361 -9.21 3.26 -21.07
N PRO A 362 -9.61 4.43 -21.59
CA PRO A 362 -11.02 4.74 -21.79
C PRO A 362 -11.67 3.76 -22.78
N PRO A 363 -12.98 3.49 -22.65
CA PRO A 363 -13.70 2.61 -23.56
C PRO A 363 -13.64 3.11 -25.02
N PRO A 364 -13.81 2.21 -26.01
CA PRO A 364 -13.78 2.58 -27.43
C PRO A 364 -14.80 3.68 -27.74
N GLY A 365 -14.34 4.86 -28.15
CA GLY A 365 -15.18 6.02 -28.47
C GLY A 365 -14.99 7.25 -27.58
N GLY A 366 -14.22 7.14 -26.48
CA GLY A 366 -13.70 8.32 -25.78
C GLY A 366 -12.68 9.06 -26.65
N HIS A 367 -12.66 10.40 -26.62
CA HIS A 367 -11.72 11.22 -27.39
C HIS A 367 -10.27 10.74 -27.20
N ASN A 368 -9.73 10.06 -28.20
CA ASN A 368 -8.30 9.83 -28.30
C ASN A 368 -7.69 11.15 -28.74
N GLY A 369 -6.98 11.83 -27.82
CA GLY A 369 -6.08 12.91 -28.19
C GLY A 369 -5.20 12.45 -29.36
N GLU A 370 -5.05 13.32 -30.35
CA GLU A 370 -4.33 13.05 -31.60
C GLU A 370 -2.92 12.50 -31.31
N ASP A 371 -2.46 11.52 -32.09
CA ASP A 371 -1.11 10.96 -31.99
C ASP A 371 -0.08 12.07 -32.30
N ILE A 372 0.48 12.70 -31.28
CA ILE A 372 1.57 13.68 -31.40
C ILE A 372 2.91 12.93 -31.51
N ASP A 373 3.76 13.35 -32.44
CA ASP A 373 5.12 12.83 -32.62
C ASP A 373 6.04 13.30 -31.48
N TYR A 374 6.57 12.33 -30.72
CA TYR A 374 7.45 12.54 -29.56
C TYR A 374 8.95 12.34 -29.86
N SER A 375 9.38 12.60 -31.09
CA SER A 375 10.80 12.65 -31.45
C SER A 375 11.59 13.59 -30.50
N PRO A 376 12.80 13.19 -30.06
CA PRO A 376 13.48 13.85 -28.93
C PRO A 376 13.88 15.30 -29.25
N LEU A 377 13.54 16.23 -28.34
CA LEU A 377 14.17 17.56 -28.21
C LEU A 377 15.37 17.48 -27.27
#